data_AF-A0A8J5JXG2-F1
#
_entry.id   AF-A0A8J5JXG2-F1
#
_cell.length_a   1.000
_cell.length_b   1.000
_cell.length_c   1.000
_cell.angle_alpha   90.00
_cell.angle_beta   90.00
_cell.angle_gamma   90.00
#
_symmetry.space_group_name_H-M   'P 1'
#
loop_
_entity.id
_entity.type
_entity.pdbx_description
1 polymer ?
#
loop_
_entity_poly.entity_id
_entity_poly.type
_entity_poly.pdbx_seq_one_letter_code
_entity_poly.pdbx_strand_id
1 'polypeptide(L)' 'MLVKRGVKKNIVLVPGKYFMADSNKPCQYMRAAFSCATADQLMKGFKNLAELIREEIALQNAQIIDP' A
#
# COMPACT_ATOMS: atom_id res chain seq x y z
N MET A 1 -8.13 1.16 6.04
CA MET A 1 -8.59 2.03 4.93
C MET A 1 -7.64 2.02 3.72
N LEU A 2 -6.32 2.01 3.91
CA LEU A 2 -5.30 1.96 2.83
C LEU A 2 -5.44 0.75 1.87
N VAL A 3 -5.50 -0.48 2.39
CA VAL A 3 -5.61 -1.70 1.56
C VAL A 3 -6.84 -1.66 0.65
N LYS A 4 -7.98 -1.18 1.17
CA LYS A 4 -9.22 -1.02 0.39
C LYS A 4 -9.07 0.02 -0.73
N ARG A 5 -8.33 1.12 -0.50
CA ARG A 5 -8.03 2.14 -1.53
C ARG A 5 -7.01 1.63 -2.54
N GLY A 6 -6.04 0.83 -2.12
CA GLY A 6 -5.11 0.12 -2.99
C GLY A 6 -5.82 -0.75 -4.02
N VAL A 7 -6.79 -1.57 -3.59
CA VAL A 7 -7.59 -2.42 -4.50
C VAL A 7 -8.31 -1.58 -5.57
N LYS A 8 -8.88 -0.42 -5.20
CA LYS A 8 -9.53 0.49 -6.15
C LYS A 8 -8.57 1.06 -7.21
N LYS A 9 -7.28 1.13 -6.91
CA LYS A 9 -6.22 1.56 -7.84
C LYS A 9 -5.48 0.40 -8.51
N ASN A 10 -6.07 -0.81 -8.50
CA ASN A 10 -5.47 -2.02 -9.08
C ASN A 10 -4.13 -2.40 -8.43
N ILE A 11 -4.01 -2.21 -7.12
CA ILE A 11 -2.84 -2.60 -6.33
C ILE A 11 -3.27 -3.72 -5.38
N VAL A 12 -2.61 -4.87 -5.48
CA VAL A 12 -2.81 -6.00 -4.58
C VAL A 12 -1.46 -6.36 -3.96
N LEU A 13 -1.32 -6.06 -2.67
CA LEU A 13 -0.16 -6.40 -1.85
C LEU A 13 -0.65 -7.08 -0.57
N VAL A 14 0.20 -7.91 0.04
CA VAL A 14 -0.15 -8.57 1.29
C VAL A 14 0.40 -7.76 2.47
N PRO A 15 -0.42 -7.37 3.45
CA PRO A 15 0.05 -6.67 4.66
C PRO A 15 1.13 -7.45 5.42
N GLY A 16 2.22 -6.76 5.77
CA GLY A 16 3.36 -7.34 6.48
C GLY A 16 3.01 -7.91 7.87
N LYS A 17 1.96 -7.38 8.52
CA LYS A 17 1.49 -7.85 9.83
C LYS A 17 1.16 -9.34 9.88
N TYR A 18 0.78 -9.94 8.75
CA TYR A 18 0.49 -11.37 8.66
C TYR A 18 1.75 -12.25 8.71
N PHE A 19 2.93 -11.64 8.61
CA PHE A 19 4.23 -12.31 8.67
C PHE A 19 5.00 -12.00 9.97
N MET A 20 4.41 -11.23 10.89
CA MET A 20 5.04 -10.90 12.17
C MET A 20 4.76 -11.99 13.20
N ALA A 21 5.74 -12.27 14.07
CA ALA A 21 5.56 -13.18 15.21
C ALA A 21 4.48 -12.67 16.19
N ASP A 22 4.36 -11.35 16.33
CA ASP A 22 3.28 -10.69 17.05
C ASP A 22 2.50 -9.78 16.10
N SER A 23 1.32 -10.22 15.68
CA SER A 23 0.46 -9.51 14.73
C SER A 23 -0.27 -8.30 15.34
N ASN A 24 -0.21 -8.11 16.66
CA ASN A 24 -0.82 -6.96 17.33
C ASN A 24 0.07 -5.71 17.29
N LYS A 25 1.36 -5.86 16.96
CA LYS A 25 2.27 -4.72 16.83
C LYS A 25 2.03 -3.98 15.51
N PRO A 26 2.25 -2.65 15.49
CA PRO A 26 2.16 -1.86 14.27
C PRO A 26 3.17 -2.36 13.23
N CYS A 27 2.74 -2.42 11.97
CA CYS A 27 3.56 -2.86 10.84
C CYS A 27 3.37 -1.93 9.65
N GLN A 28 4.45 -1.31 9.17
CA GLN A 28 4.42 -0.42 7.99
C GLN A 28 4.99 -1.08 6.73
N TYR A 29 5.06 -2.41 6.71
CA TYR A 29 5.58 -3.17 5.58
C TYR A 29 4.46 -3.88 4.81
N MET A 30 4.72 -4.09 3.52
CA MET A 30 3.86 -4.83 2.59
C MET A 30 4.71 -5.81 1.78
N ARG A 31 4.16 -6.99 1.46
CA ARG A 31 4.81 -7.98 0.60
C ARG A 31 4.29 -7.89 -0.82
N ALA A 32 5.19 -7.69 -1.77
CA ALA A 32 4.94 -7.86 -3.20
C ALA A 32 5.35 -9.28 -3.65
N ALA A 33 4.62 -9.83 -4.62
CA ALA A 33 4.95 -11.12 -5.24
C ALA A 33 5.10 -10.91 -6.76
N PHE A 34 6.29 -11.20 -7.28
CA PHE A 34 6.59 -11.05 -8.71
C PHE A 34 6.09 -12.26 -9.54
N SER A 35 5.82 -13.39 -8.90
CA SER A 35 5.36 -14.62 -9.57
C SER A 35 3.92 -14.57 -10.09
N CYS A 36 3.14 -13.53 -9.73
CA CYS A 36 1.72 -13.43 -10.04
C CYS A 36 1.38 -12.37 -11.11
N ALA A 37 2.37 -11.67 -11.65
CA ALA A 37 2.16 -10.56 -12.58
C ALA A 37 3.25 -10.51 -13.65
N THR A 38 2.92 -10.03 -14.84
CA THR A 38 3.92 -9.74 -15.88
C THR A 38 4.78 -8.53 -15.49
N ALA A 39 5.93 -8.35 -16.16
CA ALA A 39 6.79 -7.18 -15.94
C ALA A 39 6.01 -5.85 -16.13
N ASP A 40 5.21 -5.74 -17.18
CA ASP A 40 4.40 -4.54 -17.45
C ASP A 40 3.34 -4.29 -16.38
N GLN A 41 2.69 -5.37 -15.90
CA GLN A 41 1.72 -5.28 -14.81
C GLN A 41 2.39 -4.84 -13.50
N LEU A 42 3.59 -5.34 -13.20
CA LEU A 42 4.37 -4.91 -12.05
C LEU A 42 4.73 -3.43 -12.15
N MET A 43 5.24 -2.98 -13.30
CA MET A 43 5.58 -1.57 -13.52
C MET A 43 4.37 -0.65 -13.36
N LYS A 44 3.23 -1.02 -13.95
CA LYS A 44 1.97 -0.28 -13.77
C LYS A 44 1.50 -0.30 -12.31
N GLY A 45 1.60 -1.44 -11.64
CA GLY A 45 1.24 -1.59 -10.23
C GLY A 45 2.09 -0.70 -9.32
N PHE A 46 3.41 -0.65 -9.53
CA PHE A 46 4.32 0.21 -8.77
C PHE A 46 4.09 1.70 -9.05
N LYS A 47 3.76 2.08 -10.30
CA LYS A 47 3.35 3.44 -10.62
C LYS A 47 2.10 3.85 -9.83
N ASN A 48 1.05 3.02 -9.87
CA ASN A 48 -0.19 3.27 -9.12
C ASN A 48 0.07 3.33 -7.61
N LEU A 49 0.96 2.49 -7.09
CA LEU A 49 1.37 2.49 -5.69
C LEU A 49 2.04 3.80 -5.29
N ALA A 50 2.96 4.30 -6.12
CA ALA A 50 3.64 5.58 -5.86
C ALA A 50 2.63 6.75 -5.82
N GLU A 51 1.66 6.77 -6.74
CA GLU A 51 0.58 7.76 -6.73
C GLU A 51 -0.26 7.67 -5.44
N LEU A 52 -0.68 6.46 -5.06
CA LEU A 52 -1.44 6.25 -3.82
C LEU A 52 -0.66 6.71 -2.58
N ILE A 53 0.64 6.39 -2.48
CA ILE A 53 1.45 6.82 -1.33
C ILE A 53 1.47 8.34 -1.22
N ARG A 54 1.65 9.07 -2.33
CA ARG A 54 1.65 10.53 -2.33
C ARG A 54 0.30 11.10 -1.92
N GLU A 55 -0.80 10.53 -2.41
CA GLU A 55 -2.16 10.93 -2.01
C GLU A 55 -2.40 10.74 -0.51
N GLU A 56 -1.95 9.61 0.05
CA GLU A 56 -2.11 9.31 1.47
C GLU A 56 -1.27 10.23 2.35
N ILE A 57 -0.06 10.57 1.92
CA ILE A 57 0.78 11.58 2.60
C ILE A 57 0.08 12.94 2.57
N ALA A 58 -0.46 13.35 1.42
CA ALA A 58 -1.19 14.62 1.30
C ALA A 58 -2.44 14.66 2.20
N LEU A 59 -3.21 13.56 2.27
CA LEU A 59 -4.37 13.44 3.17
C LEU A 59 -3.99 13.50 4.64
N GLN A 60 -2.90 12.81 5.03
CA GLN A 60 -2.38 12.86 6.40
C GLN A 60 -1.95 14.29 6.76
N ASN A 61 -1.24 14.97 5.85
CA ASN A 61 -0.81 16.36 6.07
C ASN A 61 -2.00 17.33 6.16
N ALA A 62 -3.04 17.16 5.34
CA ALA A 62 -4.24 17.98 5.41
C ALA A 62 -5.01 17.79 6.73
N GLN A 63 -5.08 16.57 7.24
CA GLN A 63 -5.68 16.27 8.55
C GLN A 63 -4.87 16.79 9.74
N ILE A 64 -3.58 17.05 9.57
CA ILE A 64 -2.73 17.67 10.60
C ILE A 64 -2.96 19.19 10.67
N ILE A 65 -3.42 19.81 9.57
CA ILE A 65 -3.63 21.27 9.50
C ILE A 65 -5.04 21.67 9.97
N ASP A 66 -5.98 20.73 10.09
CA ASP A 66 -7.36 20.97 10.55
C ASP A 66 -7.76 19.91 11.61
N PRO A 67 -7.40 20.10 12.90
CA PRO A 67 -7.70 19.16 13.99
C PRO A 67 -9.16 19.20 14.48
#